data_AF-A0A1I8B9T6-F1
#
_entry.id   AF-A0A1I8B9T6-F1
#
_cell.length_a   1.000
_cell.length_b   1.000
_cell.length_c   1.000
_cell.angle_alpha   90.00
_cell.angle_beta   90.00
_cell.angle_gamma   90.00
#
_symmetry.space_group_name_H-M   'P 1'
#
loop_
_entity.id
_entity.type
_entity.pdbx_description
1 polymer ?
#
loop_
_entity_poly.entity_id
_entity_poly.type
_entity_poly.pdbx_seq_one_letter_code
_entity_poly.pdbx_strand_id
1 'polypeptide(L)'
;MVQMWCMEAYPSGDPRLPHHCFPPKVVNSDELTKKTGALYYKLDLEDQIALSKRIAIVKLERNLSREDTLTLDAQSTIDFEDKMKEMFEETECEEDQARMVN
;
A
#
# COMPACT_ATOMS: atom_id res chain seq x y z
N MET A 1 -12.50 -0.94 -7.34
CA MET A 1 -12.28 0.44 -6.83
C MET A 1 -11.61 0.29 -5.48
N VAL A 2 -10.53 1.04 -5.20
CA VAL A 2 -9.83 0.91 -3.90
C VAL A 2 -10.76 1.36 -2.77
N GLN A 3 -10.72 0.65 -1.64
CA GLN A 3 -11.47 0.99 -0.43
C GLN A 3 -10.49 1.52 0.61
N MET A 4 -10.84 2.62 1.25
CA MET A 4 -9.98 3.32 2.22
C MET A 4 -10.88 3.83 3.35
N TRP A 5 -10.48 3.68 4.60
CA TRP A 5 -11.31 4.04 5.76
C TRP A 5 -10.46 4.40 6.98
N CYS A 6 -11.05 5.10 7.94
CA CYS A 6 -10.45 5.27 9.26
C CYS A 6 -10.66 4.02 10.11
N MET A 7 -9.59 3.59 10.79
CA MET A 7 -9.64 2.53 11.79
C MET A 7 -10.06 3.07 13.16
N GLU A 8 -10.62 2.20 14.00
CA GLU A 8 -10.83 2.53 15.41
C GLU A 8 -9.51 2.81 16.15
N ALA A 9 -9.56 3.57 17.25
CA ALA A 9 -8.34 4.04 17.93
C ALA A 9 -7.57 2.92 18.66
N TYR A 10 -8.26 1.84 19.03
CA TYR A 10 -7.69 0.71 19.76
C TYR A 10 -8.22 -0.60 19.19
N PRO A 11 -7.80 -0.97 17.96
CA PRO A 11 -8.22 -2.22 17.36
C PRO A 11 -7.70 -3.37 18.21
N SER A 12 -8.59 -4.29 18.58
CA SER A 12 -8.25 -5.46 19.39
C SER A 12 -8.62 -6.74 18.65
N GLY A 13 -7.85 -7.81 18.87
CA GLY A 13 -8.03 -9.08 18.18
C GLY A 13 -7.19 -9.20 16.91
N ASP A 14 -7.75 -9.82 15.87
CA ASP A 14 -7.02 -10.14 14.64
C ASP A 14 -6.77 -8.89 13.79
N PRO A 15 -5.51 -8.44 13.59
CA PRO A 15 -5.19 -7.24 12.81
C PRO A 15 -5.55 -7.36 11.32
N ARG A 16 -5.85 -8.56 10.82
CA ARG A 16 -6.23 -8.81 9.42
C ARG A 16 -7.68 -8.42 9.13
N LEU A 17 -8.49 -8.20 10.16
CA LEU A 17 -9.87 -7.76 10.01
C LEU A 17 -9.93 -6.26 9.62
N PRO A 18 -11.06 -5.76 9.06
CA PRO A 18 -11.12 -4.39 8.57
C PRO A 18 -11.03 -3.28 9.63
N HIS A 19 -11.40 -3.54 10.89
CA HIS A 19 -11.33 -2.57 12.01
C HIS A 19 -12.00 -1.20 11.74
N HIS A 20 -13.16 -1.20 11.07
CA HIS A 20 -13.90 0.03 10.77
C HIS A 20 -14.37 0.76 12.05
N CYS A 21 -14.34 2.09 12.02
CA CYS A 21 -15.09 2.89 13.00
C CYS A 21 -16.62 2.65 12.90
N PHE A 22 -17.34 2.85 14.00
CA PHE A 22 -18.80 3.00 14.00
C PHE A 22 -19.19 4.45 14.36
N PRO A 23 -19.87 5.20 13.47
CA PRO A 23 -20.25 4.84 12.10
C PRO A 23 -19.04 4.76 11.13
N PRO A 24 -19.16 4.04 9.99
CA PRO A 24 -18.08 3.92 9.01
C PRO A 24 -17.61 5.27 8.47
N LYS A 25 -16.29 5.48 8.47
CA LYS A 25 -15.65 6.68 7.93
C LYS A 25 -14.80 6.30 6.72
N VAL A 26 -15.43 6.30 5.55
CA VAL A 26 -14.77 6.05 4.27
C VAL A 26 -13.99 7.29 3.86
N VAL A 27 -12.83 7.08 3.25
CA VAL A 27 -11.92 8.12 2.76
C VAL A 27 -11.75 7.91 1.26
N ASN A 28 -11.76 8.99 0.47
CA ASN A 28 -11.41 8.91 -0.95
C ASN A 28 -9.91 9.22 -1.18
N SER A 29 -9.41 8.99 -2.40
CA SER A 29 -7.99 9.22 -2.72
C SER A 29 -7.54 10.66 -2.45
N ASP A 30 -8.38 11.63 -2.76
CA ASP A 30 -8.04 13.05 -2.62
C ASP A 30 -7.95 13.46 -1.15
N GLU A 31 -8.84 12.93 -0.31
CA GLU A 31 -8.80 13.10 1.13
C GLU A 31 -7.60 12.40 1.77
N LEU A 32 -7.22 11.21 1.31
CA LEU A 32 -6.00 10.55 1.75
C LEU A 32 -4.79 11.46 1.47
N THR A 33 -4.62 11.89 0.22
CA THR A 33 -3.50 12.74 -0.19
C THR A 33 -3.45 14.05 0.61
N LYS A 34 -4.60 14.71 0.85
CA LYS A 34 -4.64 15.94 1.66
C LYS A 34 -4.24 15.71 3.12
N LYS A 35 -4.54 14.55 3.69
CA LYS A 35 -4.28 14.24 5.11
C LYS A 35 -2.88 13.70 5.36
N THR A 36 -2.35 12.88 4.45
CA THR A 36 -1.11 12.12 4.69
C THR A 36 -0.03 12.38 3.64
N GLY A 37 -0.36 13.01 2.52
CA GLY A 37 0.54 13.13 1.36
C GLY A 37 0.65 11.85 0.52
N ALA A 38 0.05 10.73 0.96
CA ALA A 38 0.10 9.47 0.23
C ALA A 38 -0.70 9.55 -1.09
N LEU A 39 -0.14 8.99 -2.15
CA LEU A 39 -0.67 9.06 -3.51
C LEU A 39 -1.23 7.70 -3.94
N TYR A 40 -2.36 7.74 -4.65
CA TYR A 40 -2.98 6.57 -5.24
C TYR A 40 -3.02 6.69 -6.76
N TYR A 41 -2.62 5.63 -7.45
CA TYR A 41 -2.66 5.53 -8.90
C TYR A 41 -3.48 4.30 -9.31
N LYS A 42 -4.54 4.53 -10.09
CA LYS A 42 -5.23 3.44 -10.76
C LYS A 42 -4.42 3.05 -12.00
N LEU A 43 -4.00 1.79 -12.06
CA LEU A 43 -3.26 1.22 -13.19
C LEU A 43 -4.16 0.24 -13.94
N ASP A 44 -3.99 0.18 -15.25
CA ASP A 44 -4.56 -0.85 -16.10
C ASP A 44 -3.48 -1.90 -16.36
N LEU A 45 -3.73 -3.14 -15.95
CA LEU A 45 -2.77 -4.24 -16.04
C LEU A 45 -2.86 -4.96 -17.40
N GLU A 46 -3.94 -4.76 -18.15
CA GLU A 46 -4.13 -5.37 -19.46
C GLU A 46 -3.34 -4.62 -20.55
N ASP A 47 -3.25 -3.30 -20.44
CA ASP A 47 -2.45 -2.46 -21.35
C ASP A 47 -1.02 -2.27 -20.83
N GLN A 48 -0.13 -3.19 -21.25
CA GLN A 48 1.29 -3.17 -20.91
C GLN A 48 2.02 -1.89 -21.34
N ILE A 49 1.60 -1.25 -22.44
CA ILE A 49 2.24 -0.03 -22.95
C ILE A 49 1.86 1.16 -22.07
N ALA A 50 0.57 1.31 -21.76
CA ALA A 50 0.10 2.35 -20.86
C ALA A 50 0.66 2.18 -19.45
N LEU A 51 0.71 0.94 -18.95
CA LEU A 51 1.29 0.60 -17.65
C LEU A 51 2.76 1.03 -17.55
N SER A 52 3.57 0.61 -18.52
CA SER A 52 5.01 0.92 -18.54
C SER A 52 5.27 2.43 -18.58
N LYS A 53 4.50 3.17 -19.39
CA LYS A 53 4.59 4.64 -19.45
C LYS A 53 4.22 5.27 -18.11
N ARG A 54 3.14 4.81 -17.47
CA ARG A 54 2.69 5.36 -16.19
C ARG A 54 3.71 5.12 -15.08
N ILE A 55 4.27 3.91 -14.99
CA ILE A 55 5.31 3.57 -14.02
C ILE A 55 6.56 4.43 -14.26
N ALA A 56 7.00 4.61 -15.50
CA ALA A 56 8.17 5.42 -15.82
C ALA A 56 7.99 6.89 -15.41
N ILE A 57 6.80 7.47 -15.62
CA ILE A 57 6.48 8.83 -15.18
C ILE A 57 6.54 8.94 -13.66
N VAL A 58 5.91 8.02 -12.92
CA VAL A 58 5.90 8.05 -11.44
C VAL A 58 7.32 7.91 -10.88
N LYS A 59 8.14 7.01 -11.43
CA LYS A 59 9.53 6.86 -11.03
C LYS A 59 10.34 8.14 -11.24
N LEU A 60 10.15 8.81 -12.38
CA LEU A 60 10.86 10.06 -12.69
C LEU A 60 10.42 11.21 -11.77
N GLU A 61 9.10 11.40 -11.59
CA GLU A 61 8.53 12.49 -10.78
C GLU A 61 8.90 12.37 -9.29
N ARG A 62 9.03 11.14 -8.78
CA ARG A 62 9.32 10.85 -7.37
C ARG A 62 10.75 10.39 -7.11
N ASN A 63 11.62 10.42 -8.13
CA ASN A 63 13.02 10.00 -8.04
C ASN A 63 13.20 8.57 -7.47
N LEU A 64 12.32 7.64 -7.85
CA LEU A 64 12.39 6.24 -7.44
C LEU A 64 13.46 5.52 -8.27
N SER A 65 14.60 5.26 -7.65
CA SER A 65 15.81 4.76 -8.33
C SER A 65 15.94 3.23 -8.33
N ARG A 66 15.21 2.53 -7.46
CA ARG A 66 15.30 1.09 -7.27
C ARG A 66 13.93 0.46 -7.36
N GLU A 67 13.88 -0.75 -7.91
CA GLU A 67 12.68 -1.57 -7.93
C GLU A 67 13.05 -3.03 -7.72
N ASP A 68 12.14 -3.76 -7.11
CA ASP A 68 12.21 -5.19 -6.89
C ASP A 68 10.80 -5.79 -6.96
N THR A 69 10.71 -7.12 -6.85
CA THR A 69 9.44 -7.84 -6.79
C THR A 69 9.50 -8.81 -5.63
N LEU A 70 8.52 -8.70 -4.74
CA LEU A 70 8.39 -9.55 -3.56
C LEU A 70 7.08 -10.34 -3.65
N THR A 71 7.19 -11.66 -3.57
CA THR A 71 6.04 -12.56 -3.43
C THR A 71 5.97 -13.02 -1.98
N LEU A 72 4.87 -12.70 -1.29
CA LEU A 72 4.58 -13.16 0.06
C LEU A 72 3.57 -14.29 -0.01
N ASP A 73 4.04 -15.52 0.21
CA ASP A 73 3.22 -16.72 0.26
C ASP A 73 3.60 -17.57 1.49
N ALA A 74 2.59 -17.96 2.25
CA ALA A 74 2.75 -18.68 3.51
C ALA A 74 3.40 -20.07 3.33
N GLN A 75 3.33 -20.65 2.13
CA GLN A 75 3.89 -21.97 1.85
C GLN A 75 5.35 -21.91 1.39
N SER A 76 5.70 -20.93 0.56
CA SER A 76 7.01 -20.83 -0.08
C SER A 76 7.97 -19.84 0.60
N THR A 77 7.47 -18.89 1.39
CA THR A 77 8.31 -17.87 2.02
C THR A 77 9.00 -18.42 3.27
N ILE A 78 10.33 -18.45 3.25
CA ILE A 78 11.14 -18.75 4.43
C ILE A 78 10.88 -17.68 5.50
N ASP A 79 10.64 -18.11 6.73
CA ASP A 79 10.34 -17.28 7.91
C ASP A 79 9.16 -16.33 7.69
N PHE A 80 8.11 -16.82 7.01
CA PHE A 80 6.91 -16.05 6.67
C PHE A 80 6.31 -15.30 7.87
N GLU A 81 6.10 -16.00 8.99
CA GLU A 81 5.45 -15.41 10.18
C GLU A 81 6.27 -14.27 10.79
N ASP A 82 7.59 -14.40 10.81
CA ASP A 82 8.45 -13.37 11.40
C ASP A 82 8.58 -12.16 10.49
N LYS A 83 8.66 -12.37 9.17
CA LYS A 83 8.57 -11.28 8.18
C LYS A 83 7.23 -10.55 8.25
N MET A 84 6.13 -11.27 8.40
CA MET A 84 4.81 -10.67 8.52
C MET A 84 4.67 -9.81 9.77
N LYS A 85 5.26 -10.23 10.90
CA LYS A 85 5.32 -9.42 12.11
C LYS A 85 6.17 -8.17 11.89
N GLU A 86 7.37 -8.33 11.33
CA GLU A 86 8.27 -7.21 11.02
C GLU A 86 7.60 -6.16 10.11
N MET A 87 6.91 -6.61 9.05
CA MET A 87 6.20 -5.72 8.12
C MET A 87 4.95 -5.06 8.72
N PHE A 88 4.44 -5.56 9.84
CA PHE A 88 3.27 -5.00 10.53
C PHE A 88 3.66 -3.93 11.57
N GLU A 89 4.92 -3.93 12.02
CA GLU A 89 5.42 -2.90 12.94
C GLU A 89 5.47 -1.52 12.26
N GLU A 90 5.08 -0.48 13.01
CA GLU A 90 5.11 0.89 12.52
C GLU A 90 6.55 1.34 12.30
N THR A 91 6.86 1.77 11.07
CA THR A 91 8.18 2.24 10.68
C THR A 91 8.07 3.51 9.86
N GLU A 92 9.07 4.38 9.96
CA GLU A 92 9.21 5.58 9.15
C GLU A 92 10.41 5.42 8.22
N CYS A 93 10.29 5.90 6.98
CA CYS A 93 11.35 5.90 6.00
C CYS A 93 11.57 7.33 5.52
N GLU A 94 12.84 7.76 5.45
CA GLU A 94 13.19 9.09 4.94
C GLU A 94 12.94 9.21 3.42
N GLU A 95 12.94 8.08 2.72
CA GLU A 95 12.72 8.00 1.28
C GLU A 95 11.28 7.60 0.97
N ASP A 96 10.76 8.12 -0.14
CA ASP A 96 9.46 7.71 -0.67
C ASP A 96 9.46 6.22 -1.03
N GLN A 97 8.40 5.51 -0.61
CA GLN A 97 8.16 4.14 -1.01
C GLN A 97 6.92 4.04 -1.89
N ALA A 98 7.04 3.32 -3.01
CA ALA A 98 5.92 2.97 -3.87
C ALA A 98 5.73 1.44 -3.90
N ARG A 99 4.47 1.01 -3.84
CA ARG A 99 4.09 -0.40 -3.94
C ARG A 99 3.02 -0.56 -5.01
N MET A 100 3.27 -1.47 -5.95
CA MET A 100 2.29 -1.90 -6.94
C MET A 100 1.85 -3.31 -6.57
N VAL A 101 0.54 -3.52 -6.48
CA VAL A 101 -0.06 -4.84 -6.22
C VAL A 101 -0.67 -5.33 -7.54
N ASN A 102 -0.32 -6.55 -7.93
CA ASN A 102 -0.80 -7.25 -9.12
C ASN A 102 -1.51 -8.55 -8.69
#